data_AF-A0A6V8MW70-F1
#
_entry.id   AF-A0A6V8MW70-F1
#
_cell.length_a   1.000
_cell.length_b   1.000
_cell.length_c   1.000
_cell.angle_alpha   90.00
_cell.angle_beta   90.00
_cell.angle_gamma   90.00
#
_symmetry.space_group_name_H-M   'P 1'
#
loop_
_entity.id
_entity.type
_entity.pdbx_description
1 polymer ?
#
loop_
_entity_poly.entity_id
_entity_poly.type
_entity_poly.pdbx_seq_one_letter_code
_entity_poly.pdbx_strand_id
1 'polypeptide(L)'
;MKELSLICLVLASLLTACTNYMYGVPQESWDRMSETERVEAIRVYEQEQRARRQAEEEQARRQAVERERERARRAALERERQERIDAIHRGEGAFGELIRVRLQGGEIKIGDRHHHYQPLTFTIADGETRRIAVADRKGRETELTVTYAGGALSFEGLRFPYDRRWGRGELYTDTGTSGPLALRGVDVFIQVHDRSSRFDREMPRLIIVREEPPVVIRERERERERERSMPPPAIIVEKDRPKPQPVTPPPPPVRQPAPPLPVRQPAPPPPVRQPASQPPVGPPASQATVHPPRTVAVALLSGELKVRGKKQQVEQSALRIADGETRELQVKSGAETRTISVQYRNGELLINEPPGKGRNDIRLRFEKDWKTGKIYRFDLKGRTGLEKVEMRVTGVE
;
A
#
# COMPACT_ATOMS: atom_id res chain seq x y z
N MET A 1 -50.10 -24.21 -5.79
CA MET A 1 -51.17 -23.70 -4.89
C MET A 1 -50.91 -23.97 -3.41
N LYS A 2 -50.38 -25.13 -3.00
CA LYS A 2 -50.10 -25.43 -1.57
C LYS A 2 -49.03 -24.51 -0.93
N GLU A 3 -47.97 -24.17 -1.66
CA GLU A 3 -46.90 -23.26 -1.20
C GLU A 3 -47.38 -21.84 -0.88
N LEU A 4 -48.24 -21.25 -1.74
CA LEU A 4 -48.83 -19.92 -1.53
C LEU A 4 -49.78 -19.89 -0.31
N SER A 5 -50.52 -20.98 -0.06
CA SER A 5 -51.38 -21.08 1.11
C SER A 5 -50.60 -21.14 2.43
N LEU A 6 -49.42 -21.78 2.43
CA LEU A 6 -48.57 -21.87 3.61
C LEU A 6 -47.96 -20.50 3.94
N ILE A 7 -47.50 -19.76 2.92
CA ILE A 7 -46.93 -18.41 3.09
C ILE A 7 -47.99 -17.42 3.62
N CYS A 8 -49.22 -17.47 3.09
CA CYS A 8 -50.31 -16.63 3.60
C CYS A 8 -50.69 -16.95 5.05
N LEU A 9 -50.65 -18.22 5.46
CA LEU A 9 -50.95 -18.62 6.83
C LEU A 9 -49.87 -18.15 7.82
N VAL A 10 -48.59 -18.19 7.43
CA VAL A 10 -47.47 -17.68 8.23
C VAL A 10 -47.49 -16.15 8.32
N LEU A 11 -47.82 -15.44 7.24
CA LEU A 11 -47.99 -13.99 7.28
C LEU A 11 -49.20 -13.57 8.13
N ALA A 12 -50.30 -14.32 8.08
CA ALA A 12 -51.47 -14.05 8.91
C ALA A 12 -51.20 -14.26 10.40
N SER A 13 -50.38 -15.25 10.78
CA SER A 13 -50.02 -15.47 12.19
C SER A 13 -49.03 -14.44 12.74
N LEU A 14 -48.19 -13.84 11.88
CA LEU A 14 -47.31 -12.73 12.27
C LEU A 14 -48.08 -11.42 12.52
N LEU A 15 -49.22 -11.23 11.86
CA LEU A 15 -50.06 -10.03 12.04
C LEU A 15 -50.90 -10.08 13.32
N THR A 16 -51.26 -11.26 13.83
CA THR A 16 -52.04 -11.40 15.09
C THR A 16 -51.19 -11.30 16.36
N ALA A 17 -49.86 -11.26 16.24
CA ALA A 17 -48.94 -11.15 17.38
C ALA A 17 -48.68 -9.71 17.85
N CYS A 18 -49.29 -8.69 17.22
CA CYS A 18 -49.27 -7.32 17.70
C CYS A 18 -50.21 -7.17 18.90
N THR A 19 -49.85 -7.74 20.05
CA THR A 19 -50.52 -7.48 21.32
C THR A 19 -50.39 -6.00 21.65
N ASN A 20 -51.50 -5.36 21.98
CA ASN A 20 -51.54 -3.92 22.23
C ASN A 20 -50.91 -3.65 23.61
N TYR A 21 -49.82 -2.88 23.66
CA TYR A 21 -49.15 -2.49 24.89
C TYR A 21 -49.46 -1.02 25.21
N MET A 22 -49.95 -0.76 26.42
CA MET A 22 -50.18 0.58 26.97
C MET A 22 -49.06 0.87 27.97
N TYR A 23 -48.19 1.84 27.69
CA TYR A 23 -47.03 2.20 28.53
C TYR A 23 -46.14 1.01 28.91
N GLY A 24 -45.94 0.07 27.98
CA GLY A 24 -45.12 -1.14 28.20
C GLY A 24 -45.83 -2.28 28.94
N VAL A 25 -47.13 -2.13 29.26
CA VAL A 25 -47.95 -3.16 29.90
C VAL A 25 -48.98 -3.72 28.90
N PRO A 26 -49.19 -5.04 28.79
CA PRO A 26 -50.24 -5.61 27.94
C PRO A 26 -51.62 -5.06 28.29
N GLN A 27 -52.45 -4.74 27.29
CA GLN A 27 -53.76 -4.12 27.49
C GLN A 27 -54.66 -4.87 28.48
N GLU A 28 -54.69 -6.20 28.45
CA GLU A 28 -55.48 -7.01 29.39
C GLU A 28 -55.05 -6.83 30.86
N SER A 29 -53.74 -6.62 31.09
CA SER A 29 -53.20 -6.34 32.42
C SER A 29 -53.48 -4.90 32.82
N TRP A 30 -53.37 -3.97 31.87
CA TRP A 30 -53.70 -2.56 32.04
C TRP A 30 -55.16 -2.34 32.48
N ASP A 31 -56.09 -3.07 31.85
CA ASP A 31 -57.52 -2.97 32.14
C ASP A 31 -57.88 -3.47 33.55
N ARG A 32 -57.08 -4.41 34.09
CA ARG A 32 -57.24 -4.97 35.44
C ARG A 32 -56.55 -4.15 36.54
N MET A 33 -55.60 -3.27 36.19
CA MET A 33 -54.90 -2.39 37.15
C MET A 33 -55.82 -1.30 37.69
N SER A 34 -55.67 -1.02 38.98
CA SER A 34 -56.27 0.15 39.63
C SER A 34 -55.70 1.47 39.08
N GLU A 35 -56.40 2.58 39.31
CA GLU A 35 -55.96 3.89 38.84
C GLU A 35 -54.57 4.29 39.41
N THR A 36 -54.30 3.96 40.67
CA THR A 36 -53.00 4.18 41.30
C THR A 36 -51.89 3.38 40.63
N GLU A 37 -52.13 2.10 40.32
CA GLU A 37 -51.15 1.24 39.63
C GLU A 37 -50.88 1.74 38.20
N ARG A 38 -51.90 2.24 37.50
CA ARG A 38 -51.73 2.85 36.18
C ARG A 38 -50.87 4.11 36.24
N VAL A 39 -51.08 4.99 37.21
CA VAL A 39 -50.27 6.21 37.38
C VAL A 39 -48.80 5.85 37.66
N GLU A 40 -48.55 4.84 38.50
CA GLU A 40 -47.20 4.35 38.75
C GLU A 40 -46.56 3.74 37.50
N ALA A 41 -47.30 2.91 36.75
CA ALA A 41 -46.83 2.33 35.49
C ALA A 41 -46.46 3.41 34.46
N ILE A 42 -47.28 4.46 34.31
CA ILE A 42 -46.97 5.61 33.44
C ILE A 42 -45.68 6.30 33.90
N ARG A 43 -45.54 6.56 35.20
CA ARG A 43 -44.36 7.23 35.75
C ARG A 43 -43.09 6.42 35.50
N VAL A 44 -43.11 5.11 35.74
CA VAL A 44 -41.96 4.22 35.48
C VAL A 44 -41.63 4.21 34.00
N TYR A 45 -42.64 4.05 33.14
CA TYR A 45 -42.44 4.08 31.69
C TYR A 45 -41.83 5.40 31.20
N GLU A 46 -42.34 6.55 31.66
CA GLU A 46 -41.79 7.85 31.30
C GLU A 46 -40.33 8.02 31.75
N GLN A 47 -40.00 7.55 32.96
CA GLN A 47 -38.63 7.58 33.47
C GLN A 47 -37.70 6.72 32.61
N GLU A 48 -38.12 5.51 32.25
CA GLU A 48 -37.37 4.65 31.33
C GLU A 48 -37.19 5.30 29.96
N GLN A 49 -38.25 5.88 29.38
CA GLN A 49 -38.15 6.56 28.08
C GLN A 49 -37.20 7.76 28.13
N ARG A 50 -37.21 8.53 29.22
CA ARG A 50 -36.24 9.63 29.44
C ARG A 50 -34.82 9.09 29.55
N ALA A 51 -34.60 8.02 30.32
CA ALA A 51 -33.28 7.40 30.46
C ALA A 51 -32.77 6.83 29.12
N ARG A 52 -33.63 6.18 28.33
CA ARG A 52 -33.30 5.68 26.99
C ARG A 52 -32.90 6.80 26.05
N ARG A 53 -33.70 7.88 25.98
CA ARG A 53 -33.37 9.05 25.15
C ARG A 53 -32.04 9.69 25.56
N GLN A 54 -31.79 9.86 26.86
CA GLN A 54 -30.51 10.39 27.34
C GLN A 54 -29.33 9.48 26.98
N ALA A 55 -29.49 8.17 27.13
CA ALA A 55 -28.47 7.20 26.75
C ALA A 55 -28.20 7.22 25.23
N GLU A 56 -29.25 7.29 24.41
CA GLU A 56 -29.13 7.42 22.95
C GLU A 56 -28.44 8.72 22.54
N GLU A 57 -28.81 9.86 23.14
CA GLU A 57 -28.16 11.14 22.91
C GLU A 57 -26.68 11.13 23.31
N GLU A 58 -26.35 10.53 24.46
CA GLU A 58 -24.96 10.41 24.89
C GLU A 58 -24.16 9.49 23.97
N GLN A 59 -24.72 8.35 23.56
CA GLN A 59 -24.09 7.46 22.58
C GLN A 59 -23.88 8.17 21.24
N ALA A 60 -24.88 8.89 20.75
CA ALA A 60 -24.79 9.66 19.52
C ALA A 60 -23.69 10.73 19.60
N ARG A 61 -23.56 11.43 20.75
CA ARG A 61 -22.46 12.38 21.01
C ARG A 61 -21.10 11.70 21.00
N ARG A 62 -20.95 10.56 21.69
CA ARG A 62 -19.70 9.78 21.71
C ARG A 62 -19.29 9.34 20.30
N GLN A 63 -20.24 8.80 19.53
CA GLN A 63 -20.02 8.39 18.14
C GLN A 63 -19.71 9.57 17.20
N ALA A 64 -20.29 10.75 17.44
CA ALA A 64 -19.96 11.94 16.67
C ALA A 64 -18.50 12.38 16.90
N VAL A 65 -18.08 12.43 18.17
CA VAL A 65 -16.69 12.76 18.55
C VAL A 65 -15.69 11.74 18.01
N GLU A 66 -16.01 10.44 18.06
CA GLU A 66 -15.14 9.40 17.51
C GLU A 66 -14.99 9.53 15.99
N ARG A 67 -16.09 9.73 15.25
CA ARG A 67 -16.06 9.96 13.80
C ARG A 67 -15.26 11.21 13.44
N GLU A 68 -15.36 12.27 14.23
CA GLU A 68 -14.56 13.49 14.04
C GLU A 68 -13.06 13.22 14.24
N ARG A 69 -12.70 12.49 15.30
CA ARG A 69 -11.30 12.08 15.57
C ARG A 69 -10.75 11.20 14.45
N GLU A 70 -11.53 10.24 13.95
CA GLU A 70 -11.11 9.41 12.82
C GLU A 70 -10.90 10.23 11.55
N ARG A 71 -11.80 11.17 11.24
CA ARG A 71 -11.65 12.09 10.11
C ARG A 71 -10.39 12.93 10.24
N ALA A 72 -10.13 13.47 11.44
CA ALA A 72 -8.92 14.25 11.71
C ALA A 72 -7.64 13.41 11.52
N ARG A 73 -7.62 12.15 11.99
CA ARG A 73 -6.49 11.22 11.79
C ARG A 73 -6.26 10.90 10.31
N ARG A 74 -7.32 10.60 9.55
CA ARG A 74 -7.22 10.35 8.10
C ARG A 74 -6.70 11.57 7.35
N ALA A 75 -7.23 12.75 7.66
CA ALA A 75 -6.78 13.99 7.05
C ALA A 75 -5.31 14.34 7.40
N ALA A 76 -4.82 13.97 8.59
CA ALA A 76 -3.42 14.14 8.94
C ALA A 76 -2.51 13.19 8.14
N LEU A 77 -2.88 11.91 8.03
CA LEU A 77 -2.14 10.92 7.23
C LEU A 77 -2.12 11.28 5.74
N GLU A 78 -3.22 11.80 5.20
CA GLU A 78 -3.28 12.27 3.81
C GLU A 78 -2.38 13.47 3.57
N ARG A 79 -2.29 14.41 4.52
CA ARG A 79 -1.35 15.55 4.45
C ARG A 79 0.10 15.09 4.46
N GLU A 80 0.47 14.21 5.39
CA GLU A 80 1.83 13.66 5.47
C GLU A 80 2.21 12.92 4.18
N ARG A 81 1.27 12.13 3.61
CA ARG A 81 1.46 11.47 2.32
C ARG A 81 1.67 12.49 1.20
N GLN A 82 0.87 13.56 1.15
CA GLN A 82 1.00 14.58 0.11
C GLN A 82 2.32 15.35 0.24
N GLU A 83 2.72 15.72 1.45
CA GLU A 83 4.01 16.38 1.71
C GLU A 83 5.19 15.52 1.27
N ARG A 84 5.14 14.19 1.50
CA ARG A 84 6.14 13.25 1.00
C ARG A 84 6.15 13.17 -0.53
N ILE A 85 5.00 13.07 -1.17
CA ILE A 85 4.88 13.07 -2.63
C ILE A 85 5.50 14.35 -3.21
N ASP A 86 5.18 15.51 -2.63
CA ASP A 86 5.71 16.80 -3.07
C ASP A 86 7.22 16.87 -2.86
N ALA A 87 7.76 16.34 -1.75
CA ALA A 87 9.19 16.24 -1.49
C ALA A 87 9.90 15.38 -2.55
N ILE A 88 9.33 14.22 -2.92
CA ILE A 88 9.86 13.36 -3.98
C ILE A 88 9.89 14.12 -5.32
N HIS A 89 8.83 14.85 -5.68
CA HIS A 89 8.81 15.66 -6.90
C HIS A 89 9.82 16.82 -6.89
N ARG A 90 10.15 17.37 -5.71
CA ARG A 90 11.25 18.34 -5.53
C ARG A 90 12.65 17.71 -5.62
N GLY A 91 12.75 16.39 -5.69
CA GLY A 91 14.03 15.66 -5.74
C GLY A 91 14.63 15.32 -4.37
N GLU A 92 13.84 15.43 -3.30
CA GLU A 92 14.23 15.05 -1.93
C GLU A 92 14.03 13.55 -1.66
N GLY A 93 13.46 12.81 -2.62
CA GLY A 93 13.20 11.36 -2.54
C GLY A 93 14.44 10.49 -2.77
N ALA A 94 14.35 9.24 -2.33
CA ALA A 94 15.35 8.20 -2.57
C ALA A 94 15.35 7.71 -4.03
N PHE A 95 16.43 7.03 -4.43
CA PHE A 95 16.52 6.43 -5.75
C PHE A 95 15.37 5.44 -6.00
N GLY A 96 14.67 5.61 -7.13
CA GLY A 96 13.51 4.81 -7.49
C GLY A 96 12.18 5.35 -6.97
N GLU A 97 12.15 6.31 -6.05
CA GLU A 97 10.88 6.88 -5.56
C GLU A 97 10.20 7.78 -6.60
N LEU A 98 10.93 8.35 -7.54
CA LEU A 98 10.37 9.09 -8.67
C LEU A 98 10.69 8.36 -9.97
N ILE A 99 9.66 8.02 -10.73
CA ILE A 99 9.81 7.38 -12.04
C ILE A 99 9.19 8.24 -13.13
N ARG A 100 9.80 8.18 -14.31
CA ARG A 100 9.27 8.70 -15.57
C ARG A 100 8.68 7.54 -16.35
N VAL A 101 7.42 7.67 -16.72
CA VAL A 101 6.68 6.68 -17.50
C VAL A 101 6.36 7.29 -18.85
N ARG A 102 6.61 6.56 -19.92
CA ARG A 102 6.20 6.91 -21.28
C ARG A 102 5.34 5.78 -21.84
N LEU A 103 4.11 6.12 -22.21
CA LEU A 103 3.18 5.24 -22.90
C LEU A 103 3.21 5.60 -24.38
N GLN A 104 3.45 4.62 -25.26
CA GLN A 104 3.43 4.81 -26.70
C GLN A 104 2.93 3.58 -27.44
N GLY A 105 2.61 3.75 -28.73
CA GLY A 105 2.08 2.65 -29.55
C GLY A 105 0.69 2.20 -29.10
N GLY A 106 0.17 1.14 -29.71
CA GLY A 106 -1.07 0.50 -29.29
C GLY A 106 -2.35 1.30 -29.48
N GLU A 107 -3.41 0.80 -28.84
CA GLU A 107 -4.76 1.35 -28.87
C GLU A 107 -5.36 1.37 -27.46
N ILE A 108 -6.21 2.35 -27.19
CA ILE A 108 -7.02 2.50 -25.98
C ILE A 108 -8.49 2.54 -26.36
N LYS A 109 -9.35 1.94 -25.54
CA LYS A 109 -10.80 2.00 -25.72
C LYS A 109 -11.33 3.35 -25.21
N ILE A 110 -11.93 4.12 -26.12
CA ILE A 110 -12.64 5.38 -25.80
C ILE A 110 -14.08 5.22 -26.29
N GLY A 111 -15.03 5.17 -25.37
CA GLY A 111 -16.40 4.70 -25.65
C GLY A 111 -16.39 3.20 -25.96
N ASP A 112 -16.94 2.81 -27.11
CA ASP A 112 -17.05 1.39 -27.50
C ASP A 112 -15.99 0.90 -28.50
N ARG A 113 -15.07 1.78 -28.91
CA ARG A 113 -14.09 1.48 -29.96
C ARG A 113 -12.66 1.71 -29.49
N HIS A 114 -11.74 0.96 -30.08
CA HIS A 114 -10.30 1.11 -29.84
C HIS A 114 -9.75 2.18 -30.77
N HIS A 115 -8.89 3.03 -30.22
CA HIS A 115 -8.30 4.17 -30.91
C HIS A 115 -6.82 4.27 -30.57
N HIS A 116 -5.99 4.58 -31.57
CA HIS A 116 -4.61 4.96 -31.33
C HIS A 116 -4.56 6.25 -30.52
N TYR A 117 -3.90 6.20 -29.36
CA TYR A 117 -3.67 7.38 -28.53
C TYR A 117 -2.36 8.07 -28.90
N GLN A 118 -2.23 9.33 -28.48
CA GLN A 118 -0.99 10.09 -28.65
C GLN A 118 0.04 9.67 -27.58
N PRO A 119 1.32 9.47 -27.94
CA PRO A 119 2.35 9.14 -26.97
C PRO A 119 2.37 10.14 -25.81
N LEU A 120 2.37 9.62 -24.59
CA LEU A 120 2.25 10.41 -23.37
C LEU A 120 3.44 10.12 -22.47
N THR A 121 3.99 11.14 -21.85
CA THR A 121 5.08 11.00 -20.87
C THR A 121 4.75 11.78 -19.62
N PHE A 122 4.91 11.16 -18.46
CA PHE A 122 4.65 11.76 -17.17
C PHE A 122 5.60 11.23 -16.10
N THR A 123 5.65 11.92 -14.97
CA THR A 123 6.35 11.46 -13.76
C THR A 123 5.34 11.08 -12.69
N ILE A 124 5.71 10.12 -11.85
CA ILE A 124 4.88 9.68 -10.72
C ILE A 124 5.78 9.29 -9.56
N ALA A 125 5.45 9.78 -8.36
CA ALA A 125 6.17 9.51 -7.12
C ALA A 125 5.63 8.26 -6.41
N ASP A 126 6.46 7.62 -5.57
CA ASP A 126 6.03 6.47 -4.77
C ASP A 126 4.95 6.91 -3.76
N GLY A 127 3.88 6.13 -3.71
CA GLY A 127 2.67 6.48 -2.99
C GLY A 127 1.73 7.43 -3.74
N GLU A 128 2.02 7.86 -4.97
CA GLU A 128 1.13 8.73 -5.75
C GLU A 128 0.10 7.92 -6.57
N THR A 129 -1.14 8.41 -6.59
CA THR A 129 -2.17 8.00 -7.55
C THR A 129 -2.52 9.20 -8.42
N ARG A 130 -2.24 9.10 -9.72
CA ARG A 130 -2.41 10.18 -10.69
C ARG A 130 -3.45 9.81 -11.74
N ARG A 131 -4.35 10.74 -12.04
CA ARG A 131 -5.26 10.65 -13.19
C ARG A 131 -4.65 11.41 -14.36
N ILE A 132 -4.57 10.77 -15.51
CA ILE A 132 -3.88 11.32 -16.66
C ILE A 132 -4.81 11.30 -17.86
N ALA A 133 -5.02 12.46 -18.48
CA ALA A 133 -5.81 12.57 -19.70
C ALA A 133 -5.04 11.91 -20.85
N VAL A 134 -5.65 10.90 -21.46
CA VAL A 134 -5.16 10.22 -22.65
C VAL A 134 -6.06 10.64 -23.81
N ALA A 135 -5.47 11.31 -24.79
CA ALA A 135 -6.18 11.77 -25.98
C ALA A 135 -5.88 10.85 -27.19
N ASP A 136 -6.89 10.62 -28.02
CA ASP A 136 -6.68 10.05 -29.34
C ASP A 136 -6.16 11.08 -30.35
N ARG A 137 -5.89 10.64 -31.58
CA ARG A 137 -5.49 11.54 -32.68
C ARG A 137 -6.55 12.58 -33.06
N LYS A 138 -7.82 12.38 -32.67
CA LYS A 138 -8.94 13.30 -32.93
C LYS A 138 -9.22 14.24 -31.75
N GLY A 139 -8.43 14.19 -30.69
CA GLY A 139 -8.61 15.00 -29.49
C GLY A 139 -9.71 14.51 -28.54
N ARG A 140 -10.19 13.27 -28.69
CA ARG A 140 -11.10 12.65 -27.73
C ARG A 140 -10.31 12.18 -26.52
N GLU A 141 -10.68 12.66 -25.35
CA GLU A 141 -9.96 12.41 -24.10
C GLU A 141 -10.65 11.35 -23.23
N THR A 142 -9.85 10.62 -22.46
CA THR A 142 -10.30 9.74 -21.39
C THR A 142 -9.30 9.78 -20.22
N GLU A 143 -9.73 9.48 -19.00
CA GLU A 143 -8.87 9.51 -17.81
C GLU A 143 -8.27 8.13 -17.51
N LEU A 144 -6.96 7.99 -17.65
CA LEU A 144 -6.21 6.83 -17.19
C LEU A 144 -5.76 7.04 -15.74
N THR A 145 -6.18 6.14 -14.83
CA THR A 145 -5.70 6.17 -13.44
C THR A 145 -4.45 5.31 -13.30
N VAL A 146 -3.36 5.94 -12.85
CA VAL A 146 -2.05 5.31 -12.64
C VAL A 146 -1.66 5.43 -11.18
N THR A 147 -1.22 4.34 -10.56
CA THR A 147 -0.74 4.33 -9.17
C THR A 147 0.66 3.75 -9.11
N TYR A 148 1.58 4.46 -8.47
CA TYR A 148 2.90 3.94 -8.12
C TYR A 148 2.99 3.85 -6.61
N ALA A 149 3.04 2.64 -6.06
CA ALA A 149 3.07 2.44 -4.61
C ALA A 149 3.81 1.17 -4.23
N GLY A 150 4.70 1.27 -3.23
CA GLY A 150 5.47 0.14 -2.74
C GLY A 150 6.39 -0.44 -3.81
N GLY A 151 6.94 0.43 -4.67
CA GLY A 151 7.79 0.01 -5.77
C GLY A 151 7.04 -0.82 -6.83
N ALA A 152 5.75 -0.61 -7.05
CA ALA A 152 5.04 -1.21 -8.18
C ALA A 152 4.20 -0.17 -8.90
N LEU A 153 4.39 -0.07 -10.23
CA LEU A 153 3.56 0.76 -11.10
C LEU A 153 2.33 -0.06 -11.51
N SER A 154 1.15 0.54 -11.41
CA SER A 154 -0.10 -0.11 -11.80
C SER A 154 -1.04 0.84 -12.52
N PHE A 155 -1.70 0.33 -13.55
CA PHE A 155 -2.78 1.02 -14.26
C PHE A 155 -3.65 -0.02 -14.99
N GLU A 156 -4.97 0.14 -14.98
CA GLU A 156 -5.93 -0.75 -15.65
C GLU A 156 -5.74 -2.25 -15.34
N GLY A 157 -5.30 -2.58 -14.12
CA GLY A 157 -5.04 -3.97 -13.69
C GLY A 157 -3.68 -4.54 -14.12
N LEU A 158 -2.88 -3.80 -14.89
CA LEU A 158 -1.46 -4.13 -15.09
C LEU A 158 -0.67 -3.78 -13.85
N ARG A 159 0.36 -4.57 -13.58
CA ARG A 159 1.29 -4.34 -12.49
C ARG A 159 2.72 -4.61 -12.97
N PHE A 160 3.55 -3.60 -12.87
CA PHE A 160 4.97 -3.66 -13.14
C PHE A 160 5.70 -3.52 -11.81
N PRO A 161 6.18 -4.62 -11.21
CA PRO A 161 7.02 -4.53 -10.03
C PRO A 161 8.33 -3.82 -10.39
N TYR A 162 8.87 -3.08 -9.44
CA TYR A 162 10.14 -2.38 -9.59
C TYR A 162 11.24 -3.35 -9.98
N ASP A 163 11.97 -2.99 -11.04
CA ASP A 163 13.14 -3.69 -11.52
C ASP A 163 14.32 -2.71 -11.48
N ARG A 164 15.49 -3.18 -11.03
CA ARG A 164 16.72 -2.37 -11.02
C ARG A 164 17.07 -1.85 -12.42
N ARG A 165 16.62 -2.53 -13.48
CA ARG A 165 16.79 -2.10 -14.87
C ARG A 165 16.08 -0.78 -15.20
N TRP A 166 15.04 -0.41 -14.43
CA TRP A 166 14.39 0.90 -14.57
C TRP A 166 15.37 2.06 -14.38
N GLY A 167 16.48 1.87 -13.64
CA GLY A 167 17.53 2.88 -13.54
C GLY A 167 18.06 3.37 -14.89
N ARG A 168 18.12 2.48 -15.90
CA ARG A 168 18.54 2.82 -17.28
C ARG A 168 17.36 2.99 -18.25
N GLY A 169 16.14 2.76 -17.77
CA GLY A 169 14.96 2.62 -18.61
C GLY A 169 14.73 1.17 -19.04
N GLU A 170 13.50 0.70 -18.86
CA GLU A 170 13.03 -0.62 -19.30
C GLU A 170 11.79 -0.43 -20.16
N LEU A 171 11.74 -1.12 -21.31
CA LEU A 171 10.61 -1.11 -22.23
C LEU A 171 9.83 -2.42 -22.14
N TYR A 172 8.55 -2.32 -21.81
CA TYR A 172 7.60 -3.43 -21.85
C TYR A 172 6.73 -3.29 -23.10
N THR A 173 6.93 -4.15 -24.08
CA THR A 173 6.22 -4.10 -25.37
C THR A 173 4.94 -4.92 -25.36
N ASP A 174 4.01 -4.57 -26.25
CA ASP A 174 2.77 -5.33 -26.49
C ASP A 174 1.94 -5.59 -25.22
N THR A 175 1.88 -4.60 -24.35
CA THR A 175 1.11 -4.73 -23.11
C THR A 175 -0.37 -4.48 -23.38
N GLY A 176 -1.25 -5.30 -22.80
CA GLY A 176 -2.69 -5.12 -22.94
C GLY A 176 -3.47 -5.39 -21.65
N THR A 177 -4.66 -4.81 -21.57
CA THR A 177 -5.60 -4.97 -20.44
C THR A 177 -7.01 -5.23 -20.94
N SER A 178 -7.80 -5.90 -20.10
CA SER A 178 -9.24 -6.07 -20.30
C SER A 178 -10.05 -5.13 -19.40
N GLY A 179 -9.43 -4.05 -18.90
CA GLY A 179 -10.07 -3.07 -18.02
C GLY A 179 -11.07 -2.16 -18.76
N PRO A 180 -11.71 -1.20 -18.06
CA PRO A 180 -12.60 -0.21 -18.67
C PRO A 180 -12.01 0.49 -19.90
N LEU A 181 -10.71 0.82 -19.86
CA LEU A 181 -10.02 1.46 -20.99
C LEU A 181 -9.39 0.47 -21.98
N ALA A 182 -9.44 -0.83 -21.70
CA ALA A 182 -8.92 -1.94 -22.52
C ALA A 182 -7.72 -1.57 -23.41
N LEU A 183 -6.51 -1.61 -22.85
CA LEU A 183 -5.29 -1.31 -23.58
C LEU A 183 -4.92 -2.48 -24.51
N ARG A 184 -4.44 -2.20 -25.71
CA ARG A 184 -3.97 -3.23 -26.67
C ARG A 184 -2.67 -2.81 -27.32
N GLY A 185 -1.64 -3.66 -27.29
CA GLY A 185 -0.37 -3.41 -27.97
C GLY A 185 0.36 -2.17 -27.46
N VAL A 186 0.19 -1.83 -26.18
CA VAL A 186 0.77 -0.62 -25.58
C VAL A 186 2.20 -0.90 -25.14
N ASP A 187 3.12 -0.05 -25.59
CA ASP A 187 4.50 -0.05 -25.14
C ASP A 187 4.66 0.88 -23.94
N VAL A 188 5.16 0.33 -22.85
CA VAL A 188 5.32 1.02 -21.57
C VAL A 188 6.81 1.14 -21.29
N PHE A 189 7.36 2.35 -21.39
CA PHE A 189 8.74 2.62 -21.01
C PHE A 189 8.77 3.22 -19.60
N ILE A 190 9.53 2.60 -18.70
CA ILE A 190 9.66 3.02 -17.31
C ILE A 190 11.13 3.31 -17.02
N GLN A 191 11.42 4.51 -16.52
CA GLN A 191 12.77 4.92 -16.15
C GLN A 191 12.75 5.59 -14.77
N VAL A 192 13.74 5.34 -13.92
CA VAL A 192 13.93 6.14 -12.69
C VAL A 192 14.29 7.57 -13.08
N HIS A 193 13.53 8.54 -12.60
CA HIS A 193 13.73 9.94 -12.94
C HIS A 193 14.81 10.53 -12.01
N ASP A 194 16.05 10.48 -12.48
CA ASP A 194 17.22 10.90 -11.72
C ASP A 194 17.33 12.44 -11.64
N ARG A 195 16.52 13.04 -10.77
CA ARG A 195 16.74 14.41 -10.28
C ARG A 195 17.31 14.44 -8.86
N SER A 196 17.43 13.29 -8.22
CA SER A 196 18.05 13.14 -6.89
C SER A 196 19.58 13.21 -7.01
N SER A 197 20.07 14.38 -7.42
CA SER A 197 21.49 14.76 -7.48
C SER A 197 22.28 14.57 -6.17
N ARG A 198 21.62 14.14 -5.08
CA ARG A 198 22.29 13.72 -3.84
C ARG A 198 22.93 12.34 -3.95
N PHE A 199 22.34 11.39 -4.67
CA PHE A 199 22.89 10.02 -4.70
C PHE A 199 24.19 9.90 -5.51
N ASP A 200 24.36 10.71 -6.55
CA ASP A 200 25.63 10.78 -7.29
C ASP A 200 26.76 11.51 -6.53
N ARG A 201 26.42 12.29 -5.50
CA ARG A 201 27.42 12.93 -4.61
C ARG A 201 27.82 12.06 -3.43
N GLU A 202 27.01 11.06 -3.08
CA GLU A 202 27.19 10.24 -1.88
C GLU A 202 27.13 8.73 -2.13
N MET A 203 27.29 8.24 -3.37
CA MET A 203 27.90 6.92 -3.49
C MET A 203 29.29 7.05 -2.87
N PRO A 204 29.60 6.43 -1.72
CA PRO A 204 30.99 6.29 -1.34
C PRO A 204 31.62 5.60 -2.53
N ARG A 205 32.54 6.30 -3.21
CA ARG A 205 33.43 5.63 -4.16
C ARG A 205 33.99 4.49 -3.36
N LEU A 206 33.56 3.27 -3.67
CA LEU A 206 34.14 2.08 -3.09
C LEU A 206 35.55 2.09 -3.63
N ILE A 207 36.46 2.76 -2.92
CA ILE A 207 37.88 2.57 -3.09
C ILE A 207 38.04 1.13 -2.65
N ILE A 208 38.01 0.22 -3.61
CA ILE A 208 38.55 -1.12 -3.42
C ILE A 208 40.03 -0.85 -3.16
N VAL A 209 40.38 -0.64 -1.89
CA VAL A 209 41.74 -0.87 -1.44
C VAL A 209 41.91 -2.36 -1.67
N ARG A 210 42.48 -2.72 -2.82
CA ARG A 210 43.09 -4.03 -2.96
C ARG A 210 44.16 -4.04 -1.88
N GLU A 211 43.89 -4.72 -0.78
CA GLU A 211 44.96 -5.21 0.06
C GLU A 211 45.79 -6.13 -0.82
N GLU A 212 46.87 -5.58 -1.36
CA GLU A 212 47.88 -6.39 -2.03
C GLU A 212 48.33 -7.46 -1.03
N PRO A 213 48.35 -8.74 -1.42
CA PRO A 213 48.80 -9.79 -0.53
C PRO A 213 50.20 -9.45 -0.04
N PRO A 214 50.53 -9.72 1.24
CA PRO A 214 51.81 -9.32 1.82
C PRO A 214 52.94 -9.87 0.95
N VAL A 215 53.64 -8.95 0.28
CA VAL A 215 54.83 -9.26 -0.51
C VAL A 215 55.88 -9.77 0.46
N VAL A 216 56.05 -11.08 0.47
CA VAL A 216 57.15 -11.75 1.14
C VAL A 216 58.45 -11.30 0.48
N ILE A 217 59.11 -10.34 1.11
CA ILE A 217 60.57 -10.14 1.20
C ILE A 217 61.36 -10.71 0.01
N ARG A 218 61.21 -10.10 -1.17
CA ARG A 218 62.16 -10.28 -2.31
C ARG A 218 62.45 -9.00 -3.09
N GLU A 219 61.76 -7.88 -2.83
CA GLU A 219 61.95 -6.64 -3.58
C GLU A 219 63.09 -5.75 -3.06
N ARG A 220 63.48 -5.86 -1.79
CA ARG A 220 64.52 -5.01 -1.18
C ARG A 220 65.93 -5.26 -1.74
N GLU A 221 66.19 -6.42 -2.34
CA GLU A 221 67.45 -6.70 -3.03
C GLU A 221 67.47 -6.16 -4.46
N ARG A 222 66.33 -6.12 -5.16
CA ARG A 222 66.25 -5.63 -6.54
C ARG A 222 66.31 -4.10 -6.65
N GLU A 223 65.87 -3.37 -5.62
CA GLU A 223 66.04 -1.90 -5.57
C GLU A 223 67.50 -1.48 -5.35
N ARG A 224 68.25 -2.22 -4.53
CA ARG A 224 69.67 -1.92 -4.27
C ARG A 224 70.57 -2.13 -5.49
N GLU A 225 70.20 -3.04 -6.39
CA GLU A 225 70.91 -3.21 -7.67
C GLU A 225 70.54 -2.13 -8.71
N ARG A 226 69.31 -1.61 -8.69
CA ARG A 226 68.88 -0.52 -9.59
C ARG A 226 69.49 0.82 -9.23
N GLU A 227 69.72 1.10 -7.94
CA GLU A 227 70.39 2.34 -7.51
C GLU A 227 71.88 2.40 -7.89
N ARG A 228 72.54 1.25 -8.12
CA ARG A 228 73.96 1.20 -8.50
C ARG A 228 74.23 1.42 -9.98
N SER A 229 73.20 1.48 -10.83
CA SER A 229 73.36 1.54 -12.30
C SER A 229 72.85 2.81 -12.98
N MET A 230 72.40 3.83 -12.23
CA MET A 230 71.96 5.08 -12.85
C MET A 230 73.09 6.10 -13.04
N PRO A 231 73.32 6.62 -14.26
CA PRO A 231 74.20 7.76 -14.49
C PRO A 231 73.58 9.07 -13.97
N PRO A 232 74.40 10.08 -13.63
CA PRO A 232 73.93 11.31 -12.97
C PRO A 232 73.02 12.15 -13.90
N PRO A 233 71.99 12.82 -13.34
CA PRO A 233 71.02 13.57 -14.13
C PRO A 233 71.59 14.88 -14.69
N ALA A 234 71.29 15.14 -15.96
CA ALA A 234 71.56 16.40 -16.64
C ALA A 234 70.56 17.49 -16.19
N ILE A 235 71.09 18.67 -15.89
CA ILE A 235 70.34 19.87 -15.48
C ILE A 235 69.70 20.49 -16.74
N ILE A 236 68.37 20.51 -16.80
CA ILE A 236 67.61 21.26 -17.81
C ILE A 236 67.08 22.54 -17.15
N VAL A 237 67.55 23.68 -17.65
CA VAL A 237 67.09 25.02 -17.29
C VAL A 237 65.83 25.33 -18.10
N GLU A 238 64.69 25.46 -17.42
CA GLU A 238 63.41 25.81 -18.05
C GLU A 238 63.11 27.31 -17.90
N LYS A 239 62.66 27.89 -19.01
CA LYS A 239 62.68 29.30 -19.38
C LYS A 239 61.27 29.91 -19.26
N ASP A 240 61.23 31.11 -18.67
CA ASP A 240 60.22 32.20 -18.74
C ASP A 240 58.75 31.88 -19.02
N ARG A 241 57.90 32.17 -18.02
CA ARG A 241 56.43 32.32 -18.17
C ARG A 241 56.06 33.76 -18.58
N PRO A 242 55.08 33.97 -19.48
CA PRO A 242 54.59 35.30 -19.82
C PRO A 242 53.53 35.84 -18.82
N LYS A 243 53.50 37.18 -18.73
CA LYS A 243 52.69 38.07 -17.86
C LYS A 243 51.16 37.97 -18.08
N PRO A 244 50.34 38.16 -17.02
CA PRO A 244 48.88 38.25 -17.12
C PRO A 244 48.40 39.62 -17.65
N GLN A 245 47.27 39.59 -18.37
CA GLN A 245 46.58 40.76 -18.94
C GLN A 245 45.67 41.49 -17.93
N PRO A 246 45.29 42.77 -18.18
CA PRO A 246 44.60 43.62 -17.23
C PRO A 246 43.09 43.37 -17.18
N VAL A 247 42.53 43.42 -15.98
CA VAL A 247 41.11 43.31 -15.66
C VAL A 247 40.40 44.65 -15.88
N THR A 248 39.28 44.65 -16.59
CA THR A 248 38.37 45.79 -16.77
C THR A 248 37.49 46.03 -15.53
N PRO A 249 37.21 47.29 -15.15
CA PRO A 249 36.38 47.60 -13.99
C PRO A 249 34.87 47.43 -14.25
N PRO A 250 34.07 47.10 -13.22
CA PRO A 250 32.62 46.92 -13.34
C PRO A 250 31.84 48.25 -13.43
N PRO A 251 30.66 48.25 -14.06
CA PRO A 251 29.81 49.44 -14.22
C PRO A 251 29.11 49.86 -12.91
N PRO A 252 28.67 51.14 -12.81
CA PRO A 252 28.10 51.72 -11.61
C PRO A 252 26.69 51.20 -11.26
N PRO A 253 26.29 51.28 -9.97
CA PRO A 253 25.05 50.71 -9.47
C PRO A 253 23.80 51.48 -9.93
N VAL A 254 22.82 50.74 -10.44
CA VAL A 254 21.47 51.22 -10.76
C VAL A 254 20.73 51.53 -9.45
N ARG A 255 20.22 52.76 -9.33
CA ARG A 255 19.37 53.21 -8.22
C ARG A 255 18.09 52.38 -8.12
N GLN A 256 17.90 51.70 -6.99
CA GLN A 256 16.62 51.09 -6.63
C GLN A 256 15.61 52.19 -6.24
N PRO A 257 14.33 52.11 -6.68
CA PRO A 257 13.27 52.97 -6.20
C PRO A 257 12.91 52.67 -4.74
N ALA A 258 12.52 53.71 -4.02
CA ALA A 258 12.22 53.68 -2.59
C ALA A 258 11.09 52.68 -2.23
N PRO A 259 11.19 52.00 -1.08
CA PRO A 259 10.14 51.08 -0.63
C PRO A 259 8.85 51.83 -0.28
N PRO A 260 7.67 51.25 -0.56
CA PRO A 260 6.40 51.83 -0.17
C PRO A 260 6.22 51.86 1.35
N LEU A 261 5.51 52.89 1.82
CA LEU A 261 5.21 53.14 3.23
C LEU A 261 4.49 51.95 3.89
N PRO A 262 4.71 51.73 5.21
CA PRO A 262 4.10 50.63 5.94
C PRO A 262 2.59 50.80 6.04
N VAL A 263 1.86 49.79 5.57
CA VAL A 263 0.42 49.64 5.78
C VAL A 263 0.17 49.42 7.29
N ARG A 264 -0.66 50.27 7.90
CA ARG A 264 -1.10 50.13 9.29
C ARG A 264 -1.72 48.74 9.49
N GLN A 265 -1.07 47.91 10.31
CA GLN A 265 -1.67 46.66 10.79
C GLN A 265 -2.81 47.00 11.77
N PRO A 266 -3.98 46.35 11.65
CA PRO A 266 -5.04 46.47 12.65
C PRO A 266 -4.58 45.91 13.99
N ALA A 267 -5.03 46.53 15.08
CA ALA A 267 -4.69 46.16 16.45
C ALA A 267 -5.01 44.67 16.71
N PRO A 268 -4.15 43.95 17.46
CA PRO A 268 -4.39 42.55 17.80
C PRO A 268 -5.68 42.41 18.64
N PRO A 269 -6.47 41.35 18.40
CA PRO A 269 -7.65 41.07 19.20
C PRO A 269 -7.27 40.77 20.67
N PRO A 270 -8.17 41.06 21.62
CA PRO A 270 -7.93 40.82 23.04
C PRO A 270 -7.64 39.33 23.32
N PRO A 271 -6.80 39.02 24.31
CA PRO A 271 -6.41 37.66 24.62
C PRO A 271 -7.63 36.81 25.01
N VAL A 272 -7.88 35.77 24.22
CA VAL A 272 -8.86 34.73 24.54
C VAL A 272 -8.42 34.03 25.82
N ARG A 273 -9.25 34.09 26.87
CA ARG A 273 -9.03 33.34 28.11
C ARG A 273 -8.85 31.86 27.78
N GLN A 274 -7.66 31.33 28.01
CA GLN A 274 -7.39 29.90 27.92
C GLN A 274 -8.20 29.18 29.01
N PRO A 275 -9.02 28.17 28.67
CA PRO A 275 -9.67 27.33 29.67
C PRO A 275 -8.59 26.56 30.46
N ALA A 276 -8.86 26.40 31.75
CA ALA A 276 -7.98 25.76 32.72
C ALA A 276 -7.37 24.45 32.19
N SER A 277 -6.07 24.32 32.41
CA SER A 277 -5.18 23.23 32.03
C SER A 277 -5.83 21.87 32.23
N GLN A 278 -6.02 21.12 31.14
CA GLN A 278 -6.31 19.69 31.21
C GLN A 278 -5.09 18.99 31.85
N PRO A 279 -5.32 17.97 32.72
CA PRO A 279 -4.24 17.18 33.28
C PRO A 279 -3.40 16.54 32.16
N PRO A 280 -2.08 16.35 32.37
CA PRO A 280 -1.18 15.83 31.36
C PRO A 280 -1.69 14.47 30.87
N VAL A 281 -2.05 14.41 29.60
CA VAL A 281 -2.31 13.16 28.88
C VAL A 281 -1.02 12.36 28.93
N GLY A 282 -1.03 11.23 29.62
CA GLY A 282 0.11 10.32 29.70
C GLY A 282 0.63 9.96 28.30
N PRO A 283 1.92 9.63 28.18
CA PRO A 283 2.54 9.34 26.89
C PRO A 283 1.69 8.31 26.14
N PRO A 284 1.38 8.54 24.85
CA PRO A 284 0.58 7.61 24.06
C PRO A 284 1.25 6.24 24.15
N ALA A 285 0.50 5.24 24.65
CA ALA A 285 0.98 3.87 24.75
C ALA A 285 1.61 3.50 23.41
N SER A 286 2.93 3.25 23.42
CA SER A 286 3.72 2.95 22.24
C SER A 286 3.02 1.81 21.51
N GLN A 287 2.46 2.12 20.34
CA GLN A 287 1.81 1.11 19.51
C GLN A 287 2.91 0.14 19.09
N ALA A 288 2.97 -1.01 19.78
CA ALA A 288 3.93 -2.05 19.46
C ALA A 288 3.76 -2.40 17.98
N THR A 289 4.78 -2.06 17.18
CA THR A 289 4.83 -2.40 15.76
C THR A 289 4.80 -3.91 15.67
N VAL A 290 3.67 -4.46 15.22
CA VAL A 290 3.53 -5.90 15.07
C VAL A 290 4.26 -6.32 13.81
N HIS A 291 5.44 -6.89 14.01
CA HIS A 291 6.23 -7.47 12.93
C HIS A 291 5.65 -8.83 12.52
N PRO A 292 5.67 -9.18 11.21
CA PRO A 292 5.28 -10.51 10.74
C PRO A 292 6.24 -11.58 11.31
N PRO A 293 5.77 -12.80 11.58
CA PRO A 293 6.60 -13.88 12.09
C PRO A 293 7.61 -14.32 11.03
N ARG A 294 8.81 -14.74 11.46
CA ARG A 294 9.85 -15.25 10.54
C ARG A 294 9.51 -16.63 9.98
N THR A 295 8.70 -17.40 10.68
CA THR A 295 8.28 -18.74 10.27
C THR A 295 6.77 -18.85 10.42
N VAL A 296 6.11 -19.55 9.51
CA VAL A 296 4.68 -19.84 9.59
C VAL A 296 4.42 -21.33 9.46
N ALA A 297 3.51 -21.83 10.29
CA ALA A 297 2.92 -23.16 10.16
C ALA A 297 1.62 -23.05 9.38
N VAL A 298 1.55 -23.76 8.25
CA VAL A 298 0.39 -23.84 7.37
C VAL A 298 -0.20 -25.23 7.50
N ALA A 299 -1.47 -25.32 7.90
CA ALA A 299 -2.19 -26.58 8.06
C ALA A 299 -3.47 -26.57 7.23
N LEU A 300 -3.61 -27.55 6.34
CA LEU A 300 -4.84 -27.85 5.62
C LEU A 300 -5.75 -28.66 6.55
N LEU A 301 -6.87 -28.06 6.95
CA LEU A 301 -7.81 -28.66 7.91
C LEU A 301 -8.87 -29.52 7.23
N SER A 302 -9.38 -29.06 6.08
CA SER A 302 -10.39 -29.75 5.29
C SER A 302 -10.41 -29.21 3.84
N GLY A 303 -11.02 -29.96 2.92
CA GLY A 303 -11.19 -29.55 1.53
C GLY A 303 -11.79 -30.66 0.66
N GLU A 304 -12.38 -30.29 -0.47
CA GLU A 304 -12.92 -31.22 -1.46
C GLU A 304 -11.99 -31.29 -2.69
N LEU A 305 -11.38 -32.44 -2.97
CA LEU A 305 -10.59 -32.67 -4.17
C LEU A 305 -11.43 -33.32 -5.27
N LYS A 306 -11.43 -32.74 -6.48
CA LYS A 306 -12.11 -33.32 -7.65
C LYS A 306 -11.24 -34.38 -8.33
N VAL A 307 -11.50 -35.64 -8.01
CA VAL A 307 -10.84 -36.84 -8.51
C VAL A 307 -11.73 -37.52 -9.55
N ARG A 308 -11.31 -37.54 -10.82
CA ARG A 308 -12.06 -38.16 -11.94
C ARG A 308 -13.55 -37.76 -11.97
N GLY A 309 -13.84 -36.49 -11.70
CA GLY A 309 -15.20 -35.93 -11.68
C GLY A 309 -15.98 -36.14 -10.38
N LYS A 310 -15.48 -36.93 -9.43
CA LYS A 310 -16.08 -37.10 -8.10
C LYS A 310 -15.36 -36.21 -7.08
N LYS A 311 -16.12 -35.63 -6.16
CA LYS A 311 -15.58 -34.87 -5.04
C LYS A 311 -15.22 -35.83 -3.91
N GLN A 312 -14.01 -35.72 -3.40
CA GLN A 312 -13.52 -36.53 -2.29
C GLN A 312 -12.95 -35.63 -1.19
N GLN A 313 -13.09 -36.04 0.07
CA GLN A 313 -12.54 -35.29 1.19
C GLN A 313 -11.03 -35.46 1.28
N VAL A 314 -10.37 -34.35 1.58
CA VAL A 314 -8.92 -34.24 1.66
C VAL A 314 -8.45 -34.56 3.08
N GLU A 315 -7.35 -35.30 3.17
CA GLU A 315 -6.67 -35.58 4.44
C GLU A 315 -5.95 -34.34 4.96
N GLN A 316 -5.90 -34.19 6.29
CA GLN A 316 -5.18 -33.09 6.92
C GLN A 316 -3.69 -33.19 6.65
N SER A 317 -3.09 -32.06 6.26
CA SER A 317 -1.65 -31.95 6.04
C SER A 317 -1.13 -30.63 6.59
N ALA A 318 0.12 -30.63 7.07
CA ALA A 318 0.72 -29.43 7.64
C ALA A 318 2.19 -29.34 7.27
N LEU A 319 2.68 -28.11 7.12
CA LEU A 319 4.10 -27.83 6.92
C LEU A 319 4.49 -26.51 7.59
N ARG A 320 5.79 -26.33 7.82
CA ARG A 320 6.40 -25.08 8.30
C ARG A 320 7.21 -24.45 7.18
N ILE A 321 7.13 -23.13 7.01
CA ILE A 321 7.83 -22.35 5.97
C ILE A 321 8.48 -21.14 6.62
N ALA A 322 9.77 -20.92 6.35
CA ALA A 322 10.48 -19.70 6.73
C ALA A 322 10.24 -18.55 5.74
N ASP A 323 10.44 -17.30 6.17
CA ASP A 323 10.38 -16.13 5.30
C ASP A 323 11.43 -16.22 4.17
N GLY A 324 10.98 -16.06 2.93
CA GLY A 324 11.75 -16.27 1.71
C GLY A 324 11.76 -17.71 1.17
N GLU A 325 11.16 -18.67 1.87
CA GLU A 325 11.16 -20.09 1.48
C GLU A 325 9.91 -20.46 0.66
N THR A 326 10.08 -21.43 -0.24
CA THR A 326 9.00 -22.07 -1.01
C THR A 326 9.00 -23.57 -0.69
N ARG A 327 7.85 -24.14 -0.32
CA ARG A 327 7.67 -25.56 -0.05
C ARG A 327 6.48 -26.14 -0.78
N GLU A 328 6.48 -27.45 -0.99
CA GLU A 328 5.35 -28.17 -1.57
C GLU A 328 4.51 -28.83 -0.46
N LEU A 329 3.23 -28.49 -0.40
CA LEU A 329 2.24 -29.15 0.46
C LEU A 329 1.62 -30.31 -0.31
N GLN A 330 1.79 -31.53 0.21
CA GLN A 330 1.09 -32.70 -0.31
C GLN A 330 -0.35 -32.73 0.20
N VAL A 331 -1.28 -32.83 -0.73
CA VAL A 331 -2.72 -32.90 -0.52
C VAL A 331 -3.18 -34.28 -0.97
N LYS A 332 -3.61 -35.09 -0.01
CA LYS A 332 -4.03 -36.49 -0.24
C LYS A 332 -5.54 -36.61 -0.15
N SER A 333 -6.10 -37.44 -1.01
CA SER A 333 -7.52 -37.80 -1.01
C SER A 333 -7.65 -39.23 -1.51
N GLY A 334 -7.75 -40.18 -0.58
CA GLY A 334 -7.69 -41.61 -0.90
C GLY A 334 -6.35 -41.97 -1.54
N ALA A 335 -6.38 -42.57 -2.74
CA ALA A 335 -5.17 -42.95 -3.47
C ALA A 335 -4.55 -41.81 -4.31
N GLU A 336 -5.24 -40.66 -4.46
CA GLU A 336 -4.70 -39.54 -5.23
C GLU A 336 -3.91 -38.59 -4.31
N THR A 337 -2.72 -38.19 -4.77
CA THR A 337 -1.88 -37.16 -4.14
C THR A 337 -1.64 -36.03 -5.12
N ARG A 338 -1.85 -34.78 -4.69
CA ARG A 338 -1.49 -33.57 -5.45
C ARG A 338 -0.56 -32.70 -4.64
N THR A 339 0.28 -31.92 -5.32
CA THR A 339 1.18 -30.96 -4.69
C THR A 339 0.72 -29.53 -4.94
N ILE A 340 0.77 -28.70 -3.89
CA ILE A 340 0.50 -27.26 -3.96
C ILE A 340 1.77 -26.55 -3.52
N SER A 341 2.22 -25.56 -4.27
CA SER A 341 3.39 -24.75 -3.88
C SER A 341 2.95 -23.64 -2.93
N VAL A 342 3.55 -23.58 -1.76
CA VAL A 342 3.31 -22.55 -0.76
C VAL A 342 4.60 -21.78 -0.54
N GLN A 343 4.56 -20.46 -0.73
CA GLN A 343 5.69 -19.56 -0.57
C GLN A 343 5.36 -18.51 0.48
N TYR A 344 6.29 -18.23 1.40
CA TYR A 344 6.13 -17.18 2.39
C TYR A 344 7.19 -16.12 2.17
N ARG A 345 6.79 -14.85 1.94
CA ARG A 345 7.73 -13.75 1.71
C ARG A 345 7.18 -12.42 2.22
N ASN A 346 7.97 -11.71 3.03
CA ASN A 346 7.65 -10.36 3.54
C ASN A 346 6.29 -10.27 4.24
N GLY A 347 5.90 -11.30 4.99
CA GLY A 347 4.58 -11.37 5.62
C GLY A 347 3.43 -11.65 4.64
N GLU A 348 3.68 -12.05 3.40
CA GLU A 348 2.66 -12.54 2.47
C GLU A 348 2.84 -14.06 2.24
N LEU A 349 1.76 -14.83 2.41
CA LEU A 349 1.70 -16.24 2.05
C LEU A 349 1.04 -16.39 0.67
N LEU A 350 1.79 -16.93 -0.27
CA LEU A 350 1.43 -17.19 -1.65
C LEU A 350 1.15 -18.69 -1.82
N ILE A 351 -0.03 -19.03 -2.31
CA ILE A 351 -0.43 -20.41 -2.60
C ILE A 351 -0.61 -20.53 -4.10
N ASN A 352 0.32 -21.22 -4.74
CA ASN A 352 0.37 -21.38 -6.18
C ASN A 352 0.15 -22.84 -6.55
N GLU A 353 -0.67 -23.08 -7.57
CA GLU A 353 -0.63 -24.35 -8.27
C GLU A 353 0.65 -24.45 -9.11
N PRO A 354 1.16 -25.67 -9.37
CA PRO A 354 2.24 -25.86 -10.34
C PRO A 354 1.88 -25.22 -11.69
N PRO A 355 2.86 -24.63 -12.40
CA PRO A 355 2.62 -23.74 -13.54
C PRO A 355 1.71 -24.39 -14.59
N GLY A 356 0.48 -23.89 -14.65
CA GLY A 356 -0.54 -24.19 -15.65
C GLY A 356 -1.13 -22.89 -16.19
N LYS A 357 -1.84 -22.95 -17.33
CA LYS A 357 -2.38 -21.79 -18.07
C LYS A 357 -3.49 -20.99 -17.33
N GLY A 358 -3.52 -20.94 -16.01
CA GLY A 358 -4.51 -20.17 -15.22
C GLY A 358 -3.89 -19.50 -13.99
N ARG A 359 -4.22 -18.22 -13.78
CA ARG A 359 -3.85 -17.44 -12.59
C ARG A 359 -4.83 -17.77 -11.45
N ASN A 360 -4.58 -18.86 -10.74
CA ASN A 360 -5.27 -19.20 -9.50
C ASN A 360 -4.30 -19.10 -8.32
N ASP A 361 -3.64 -17.96 -8.19
CA ASP A 361 -2.74 -17.63 -7.10
C ASP A 361 -3.50 -16.95 -5.95
N ILE A 362 -3.45 -17.55 -4.77
CA ILE A 362 -4.07 -16.99 -3.55
C ILE A 362 -2.99 -16.28 -2.75
N ARG A 363 -3.28 -15.05 -2.33
CA ARG A 363 -2.37 -14.20 -1.55
C ARG A 363 -3.00 -13.86 -0.22
N LEU A 364 -2.37 -14.29 0.87
CA LEU A 364 -2.81 -14.00 2.23
C LEU A 364 -1.78 -13.08 2.88
N ARG A 365 -2.18 -11.87 3.27
CA ARG A 365 -1.31 -10.93 3.98
C ARG A 365 -1.29 -11.24 5.47
N PHE A 366 -0.17 -10.93 6.11
CA PHE A 366 -0.01 -11.05 7.55
C PHE A 366 -1.09 -10.25 8.27
N GLU A 367 -1.70 -10.88 9.27
CA GLU A 367 -2.65 -10.27 10.18
C GLU A 367 -2.27 -10.62 11.62
N LYS A 368 -2.66 -9.77 12.59
CA LYS A 368 -2.39 -9.99 14.02
C LYS A 368 -2.80 -11.40 14.49
N ASP A 369 -3.90 -11.92 13.94
CA ASP A 369 -4.49 -13.21 14.31
C ASP A 369 -3.66 -14.41 13.85
N TRP A 370 -2.60 -14.21 13.05
CA TRP A 370 -1.67 -15.29 12.72
C TRP A 370 -0.97 -15.79 13.98
N LYS A 371 -0.79 -14.94 15.01
CA LYS A 371 -0.20 -15.37 16.29
C LYS A 371 -1.02 -16.46 16.99
N THR A 372 -2.35 -16.44 16.84
CA THR A 372 -3.28 -17.42 17.43
C THR A 372 -3.71 -18.51 16.45
N GLY A 373 -3.38 -18.37 15.17
CA GLY A 373 -3.78 -19.29 14.11
C GLY A 373 -5.06 -18.84 13.42
N LYS A 374 -4.93 -18.08 12.32
CA LYS A 374 -6.07 -17.63 11.52
C LYS A 374 -6.49 -18.69 10.50
N ILE A 375 -7.79 -18.93 10.38
CA ILE A 375 -8.38 -19.87 9.42
C ILE A 375 -8.88 -19.10 8.19
N TYR A 376 -8.49 -19.58 7.01
CA TYR A 376 -8.93 -19.07 5.72
C TYR A 376 -9.78 -20.10 5.00
N ARG A 377 -10.79 -19.60 4.26
CA ARG A 377 -11.67 -20.40 3.43
C ARG A 377 -11.60 -19.92 1.99
N PHE A 378 -11.26 -20.80 1.05
CA PHE A 378 -11.13 -20.42 -0.36
C PHE A 378 -11.29 -21.62 -1.31
N ASP A 379 -11.44 -21.33 -2.60
CA ASP A 379 -11.45 -22.33 -3.67
C ASP A 379 -10.22 -22.17 -4.57
N LEU A 380 -9.55 -23.28 -4.89
CA LEU A 380 -8.47 -23.36 -5.87
C LEU A 380 -9.00 -24.03 -7.14
N LYS A 381 -9.66 -23.24 -7.99
CA LYS A 381 -10.39 -23.69 -9.20
C LYS A 381 -9.48 -24.05 -10.39
N GLY A 382 -8.25 -24.47 -10.14
CA GLY A 382 -7.26 -24.76 -11.18
C GLY A 382 -7.13 -26.24 -11.51
N ARG A 383 -5.92 -26.65 -11.90
CA ARG A 383 -5.59 -28.05 -12.18
C ARG A 383 -5.77 -28.94 -10.97
N THR A 384 -5.61 -28.40 -9.76
CA THR A 384 -5.80 -29.19 -8.54
C THR A 384 -7.26 -29.48 -8.25
N GLY A 385 -8.21 -28.70 -8.79
CA GLY A 385 -9.65 -28.94 -8.58
C GLY A 385 -10.01 -29.05 -7.10
N LEU A 386 -9.37 -28.23 -6.27
CA LEU A 386 -9.51 -28.25 -4.83
C LEU A 386 -10.50 -27.14 -4.43
N GLU A 387 -11.63 -27.53 -3.85
CA GLU A 387 -12.74 -26.64 -3.48
C GLU A 387 -12.95 -26.65 -1.97
N LYS A 388 -13.57 -25.59 -1.42
CA LYS A 388 -13.90 -25.46 0.01
C LYS A 388 -12.72 -25.72 0.94
N VAL A 389 -11.55 -25.20 0.58
CA VAL A 389 -10.32 -25.37 1.35
C VAL A 389 -10.44 -24.58 2.65
N GLU A 390 -10.27 -25.27 3.78
CA GLU A 390 -10.04 -24.63 5.08
C GLU A 390 -8.57 -24.77 5.46
N MET A 391 -7.86 -23.64 5.57
CA MET A 391 -6.43 -23.62 5.85
C MET A 391 -6.14 -22.73 7.06
N ARG A 392 -5.43 -23.26 8.06
CA ARG A 392 -4.96 -22.50 9.22
C ARG A 392 -3.53 -22.03 9.00
N VAL A 393 -3.29 -20.74 9.21
CA VAL A 393 -1.95 -20.13 9.19
C VAL A 393 -1.62 -19.64 10.59
N THR A 394 -0.56 -20.18 11.17
CA THR A 394 -0.09 -19.85 12.53
C THR A 394 1.34 -19.34 12.46
N GLY A 395 1.60 -18.15 12.99
CA GLY A 395 2.96 -17.63 13.17
C GLY A 395 3.71 -18.46 14.20
N VAL A 396 4.94 -18.86 13.87
CA VAL A 396 5.87 -19.54 14.76
C VAL A 396 7.01 -18.56 15.01
N GLU A 397 7.12 -18.08 16.24
CA GLU A 397 8.21 -17.18 16.67
C GLU A 397 9.54 -17.91 16.82
#